data_AF-A0A0L6JPW4-F1
#
_entry.id   AF-A0A0L6JPW4-F1
#
_cell.length_a   1.000
_cell.length_b   1.000
_cell.length_c   1.000
_cell.angle_alpha   90.00
_cell.angle_beta   90.00
_cell.angle_gamma   90.00
#
_symmetry.space_group_name_H-M   'P 1'
#
loop_
_entity.id
_entity.type
_entity.pdbx_description
1 polymer ?
#
loop_
_entity_poly.entity_id
_entity_poly.type
_entity_poly.pdbx_seq_one_letter_code
_entity_poly.pdbx_strand_id
1 'polypeptide(L)'
;MLNKVKAIISIIATFAILFSLFPVNVQAATTLTSNATGTIDGYNYEYWKDNGTGTMTLNGAEHSVVHGVISIIYYFVPERN
;
A
#
# COMPACT_ATOMS: atom_id res chain seq x y z
N MET A 1 19.70 -42.01 5.78
CA MET A 1 18.86 -40.99 6.47
C MET A 1 19.50 -39.60 6.39
N LEU A 2 20.77 -39.45 6.77
CA LEU A 2 21.51 -38.18 6.76
C LEU A 2 21.55 -37.44 5.40
N ASN A 3 21.74 -38.15 4.28
CA ASN A 3 21.79 -37.52 2.94
C ASN A 3 20.42 -36.98 2.49
N LYS A 4 19.32 -37.63 2.91
CA LYS A 4 17.96 -37.16 2.64
C LYS A 4 17.65 -35.89 3.45
N VAL A 5 18.11 -35.83 4.70
CA VAL A 5 17.98 -34.65 5.56
C VAL A 5 18.78 -33.47 5.01
N LYS A 6 20.02 -33.68 4.55
CA LYS A 6 20.83 -32.65 3.87
C LYS A 6 20.15 -32.10 2.61
N ALA A 7 19.57 -32.98 1.79
CA ALA A 7 18.83 -32.57 0.60
C ALA A 7 17.62 -31.70 0.95
N ILE A 8 16.84 -32.07 1.97
CA ILE A 8 15.70 -31.27 2.43
C ILE A 8 16.14 -29.89 2.94
N ILE A 9 17.19 -29.82 3.76
CA ILE A 9 17.73 -28.53 4.25
C ILE A 9 18.20 -27.65 3.09
N SER A 10 18.88 -28.23 2.09
CA SER A 10 19.33 -27.50 0.91
C SER A 10 18.17 -26.92 0.09
N ILE A 11 17.07 -27.68 -0.06
CA ILE A 11 15.87 -27.22 -0.76
C ILE A 11 15.24 -26.04 0.00
N ILE A 12 15.07 -26.16 1.32
CA ILE A 12 14.50 -25.10 2.17
C ILE A 12 15.37 -23.83 2.10
N ALA A 13 16.69 -23.97 2.19
CA ALA A 13 17.62 -22.83 2.12
C ALA A 13 17.53 -22.13 0.76
N THR A 14 17.42 -22.89 -0.34
CA THR A 14 17.27 -22.33 -1.68
C THR A 14 15.95 -21.55 -1.81
N PHE A 15 14.84 -22.11 -1.33
CA PHE A 15 13.57 -21.40 -1.34
C PHE A 15 13.58 -20.15 -0.46
N ALA A 16 14.15 -20.21 0.75
CA ALA A 16 14.26 -19.06 1.63
C ALA A 16 15.04 -17.90 0.98
N ILE A 17 16.15 -18.22 0.29
CA ILE A 17 16.95 -17.24 -0.45
C ILE A 17 16.13 -16.67 -1.62
N LEU A 18 15.47 -17.52 -2.42
CA LEU A 18 14.63 -17.07 -3.53
C LEU A 18 13.49 -16.15 -3.08
N PHE A 19 12.83 -16.44 -1.96
CA PHE A 19 11.77 -15.58 -1.43
C PHE A 19 12.31 -14.26 -0.87
N SER A 20 13.55 -14.22 -0.38
CA SER A 20 14.17 -12.98 0.10
C SER A 20 14.51 -11.97 -1.00
N LEU A 21 14.50 -12.40 -2.27
CA LEU A 21 14.77 -11.53 -3.42
C LEU A 21 13.56 -10.66 -3.80
N PHE A 22 12.37 -10.95 -3.28
CA PHE A 22 11.20 -10.10 -3.51
C PHE A 22 11.25 -8.90 -2.55
N PRO A 23 11.39 -7.66 -3.05
CA PRO A 23 11.34 -6.49 -2.19
C PRO A 23 9.95 -6.39 -1.57
N VAL A 24 9.88 -6.41 -0.23
CA VAL A 24 8.66 -6.11 0.51
C VAL A 24 8.63 -4.60 0.71
N ASN A 25 7.90 -3.88 -0.14
CA ASN A 25 7.61 -2.46 0.04
C ASN A 25 6.48 -2.31 1.07
N VAL A 26 6.80 -2.37 2.36
CA VAL A 26 5.87 -1.90 3.40
C VAL A 26 5.92 -0.38 3.41
N GLN A 27 4.99 0.25 2.68
CA GLN A 27 4.75 1.68 2.81
C GLN A 27 4.00 1.92 4.12
N ALA A 28 4.49 2.83 4.96
CA ALA A 28 3.75 3.23 6.15
C ALA A 28 2.43 3.91 5.75
N ALA A 29 1.36 3.53 6.44
CA ALA A 29 0.05 4.15 6.28
C ALA A 29 0.16 5.67 6.47
N THR A 30 -0.28 6.45 5.48
CA THR A 30 -0.30 7.91 5.60
C THR A 30 -1.72 8.37 5.92
N THR A 31 -1.90 9.01 7.08
CA THR A 31 -3.20 9.55 7.49
C THR A 31 -3.28 11.04 7.18
N LEU A 32 -4.25 11.42 6.35
CA LEU A 32 -4.57 12.79 6.00
C LEU A 32 -5.74 13.28 6.85
N THR A 33 -5.55 14.43 7.50
CA THR A 33 -6.57 15.11 8.32
C THR A 33 -6.92 16.50 7.78
N SER A 34 -6.21 16.94 6.75
CA SER A 34 -6.32 18.25 6.08
C SER A 34 -6.07 18.07 4.59
N ASN A 35 -6.53 19.04 3.79
CA ASN A 35 -6.50 18.95 2.33
C ASN A 35 -5.08 18.68 1.82
N ALA A 36 -4.94 17.67 0.96
CA ALA A 36 -3.66 17.24 0.44
C ALA A 36 -3.84 16.51 -0.89
N THR A 37 -2.84 16.62 -1.75
CA THR A 37 -2.74 15.92 -3.02
C THR A 37 -1.35 15.34 -3.16
N GLY A 38 -1.21 14.24 -3.88
CA GLY A 38 0.10 13.67 -4.16
C GLY A 38 0.00 12.32 -4.87
N THR A 39 1.09 11.55 -4.78
CA THR A 39 1.19 10.23 -5.40
C THR A 39 1.72 9.23 -4.37
N ILE A 40 1.10 8.05 -4.30
CA ILE A 40 1.56 6.92 -3.49
C ILE A 40 1.50 5.65 -4.36
N ASP A 41 2.60 4.90 -4.42
CA ASP A 41 2.73 3.66 -5.21
C ASP A 41 2.31 3.78 -6.68
N GLY A 42 2.56 4.94 -7.29
CA GLY A 42 2.20 5.23 -8.68
C GLY A 42 0.74 5.65 -8.89
N TYR A 43 -0.05 5.77 -7.82
CA TYR A 43 -1.43 6.26 -7.87
C TYR A 43 -1.52 7.67 -7.29
N ASN A 44 -2.19 8.56 -8.03
CA ASN A 44 -2.48 9.89 -7.55
C ASN A 44 -3.64 9.85 -6.54
N TYR A 45 -3.54 10.66 -5.49
CA TYR A 45 -4.60 10.85 -4.51
C TYR A 45 -4.92 12.34 -4.34
N GLU A 46 -6.17 12.59 -3.98
CA GLU A 46 -6.65 13.89 -3.55
C GLU A 46 -7.58 13.70 -2.35
N TYR A 47 -7.31 14.47 -1.30
CA TYR A 47 -8.16 14.58 -0.14
C TYR A 47 -8.58 16.04 0.02
N TRP A 48 -9.90 16.28 -0.02
CA TRP A 48 -10.49 17.60 0.13
C TRP A 48 -11.61 17.55 1.17
N LYS A 49 -11.57 18.45 2.15
CA LYS A 49 -12.65 18.67 3.13
C LYS A 49 -12.99 20.15 3.23
N ASP A 50 -14.27 20.48 3.12
CA ASP A 50 -14.78 21.84 3.34
C ASP A 50 -14.95 22.14 4.82
N ASN A 51 -15.67 21.27 5.54
CA ASN A 51 -15.98 21.38 6.95
C ASN A 51 -16.13 19.96 7.54
N GLY A 52 -15.71 19.73 8.79
CA GLY A 52 -15.89 18.44 9.49
C GLY A 52 -14.61 17.69 9.90
N THR A 53 -14.79 16.50 10.48
CA THR A 53 -13.74 15.67 11.11
C THR A 53 -13.42 14.41 10.31
N GLY A 54 -13.33 14.52 8.98
CA GLY A 54 -12.92 13.40 8.13
C GLY A 54 -11.44 13.07 8.26
N THR A 55 -11.10 11.80 8.00
CA THR A 55 -9.72 11.34 7.83
C THR A 55 -9.64 10.37 6.64
N MET A 56 -8.53 10.40 5.92
CA MET A 56 -8.21 9.44 4.87
C MET A 56 -6.91 8.73 5.23
N THR A 57 -6.87 7.41 5.12
CA THR A 57 -5.66 6.61 5.31
C THR A 57 -5.25 5.98 3.99
N LEU A 58 -4.05 6.31 3.53
CA LEU A 58 -3.42 5.77 2.33
C LEU A 58 -2.54 4.58 2.71
N ASN A 59 -2.82 3.37 2.21
CA ASN A 59 -2.05 2.14 2.44
C ASN A 59 -1.56 1.59 1.09
N GLY A 60 -0.66 2.32 0.44
CA GLY A 60 -0.17 1.95 -0.89
C GLY A 60 -1.29 1.92 -1.93
N ALA A 61 -1.49 0.79 -2.63
CA ALA A 61 -2.58 0.63 -3.60
C ALA A 61 -4.00 0.56 -2.97
N GLU A 62 -4.10 0.31 -1.66
CA GLU A 62 -5.36 0.24 -0.93
C GLU A 62 -5.64 1.55 -0.16
N HIS A 63 -6.88 2.01 -0.19
CA HIS A 63 -7.29 3.29 0.39
C HIS A 63 -8.57 3.13 1.21
N SER A 64 -8.65 3.78 2.37
CA SER A 64 -9.85 3.76 3.22
C SER A 64 -10.18 5.15 3.75
N VAL A 65 -11.48 5.48 3.81
CA VAL A 65 -12.00 6.76 4.28
C VAL A 65 -13.05 6.51 5.36
N VAL A 66 -12.95 7.23 6.48
CA VAL A 66 -13.95 7.22 7.55
C VAL A 66 -14.71 8.55 7.52
N HIS A 67 -16.02 8.48 7.22
CA HIS A 67 -16.84 9.67 6.98
C HIS A 67 -17.49 10.21 8.25
N GLY A 68 -17.12 11.43 8.64
CA GLY A 68 -18.00 12.38 9.33
C GLY A 68 -18.35 13.50 8.36
N VAL A 69 -19.51 13.38 7.68
CA VAL A 69 -20.07 14.33 6.68
C VAL A 69 -19.06 14.77 5.61
N ILE A 70 -18.88 13.96 4.54
CA ILE A 70 -17.94 14.25 3.44
C ILE A 70 -18.66 14.16 2.09
N SER A 71 -18.57 15.21 1.28
CA SER A 71 -18.81 15.18 -0.17
C SER A 71 -17.52 14.78 -0.88
N ILE A 72 -17.39 13.53 -1.32
CA ILE A 72 -16.24 13.07 -2.12
C ILE A 72 -16.62 13.21 -3.60
N ILE A 73 -15.77 13.88 -4.38
CA ILE A 73 -15.81 13.75 -5.83
C ILE A 73 -14.71 12.76 -6.25
N TYR A 74 -15.11 11.56 -6.64
CA TYR A 74 -14.17 10.60 -7.24
C TYR A 74 -13.89 11.05 -8.68
N TYR A 75 -12.77 11.72 -8.90
CA TYR A 75 -12.16 11.74 -10.22
C TYR A 75 -11.04 10.71 -10.24
N PHE A 76 -11.34 9.51 -10.76
CA PHE A 76 -10.30 8.74 -11.43
C PHE A 76 -9.78 9.66 -12.54
N VAL A 77 -8.58 10.22 -12.38
CA VAL A 77 -7.90 10.97 -13.44
C VAL A 77 -6.99 9.96 -14.14
N PRO A 78 -7.48 9.26 -15.21
CA PRO A 78 -6.59 8.48 -16.03
C PRO A 78 -5.56 9.44 -16.65
N GLU A 79 -4.28 9.10 -16.56
CA GLU A 79 -3.23 9.76 -17.32
C GLU A 79 -3.65 9.78 -18.79
N ARG A 80 -3.90 10.97 -19.34
CA ARG A 80 -3.95 11.14 -20.78
C ARG A 80 -2.50 11.19 -21.26
N ASN A 81 -2.09 10.16 -22.01
CA ASN A 81 -0.99 10.27 -22.96
C ASN A 81 -1.20 11.46 -23.90
#